data_AF-A0A523Z631-F1
#
_entry.id   AF-A0A523Z631-F1
#
_cell.length_a   1.000
_cell.length_b   1.000
_cell.length_c   1.000
_cell.angle_alpha   90.00
_cell.angle_beta   90.00
_cell.angle_gamma   90.00
#
_symmetry.space_group_name_H-M   'P 1'
#
loop_
_entity.id
_entity.type
_entity.pdbx_description
1 polymer ?
#
loop_
_entity_poly.entity_id
_entity_poly.type
_entity_poly.pdbx_seq_one_letter_code
_entity_poly.pdbx_strand_id
1 'polypeptide(L)'
;MLRLLAIILIIISPFLLHIWRKNTVNNLNIRIEILRKEASIMWNELVKLRAKYREATSIPVIENRASDELNMRYPRKREIIKLEDLPDER
;
A
#
# COMPACT_ATOMS: atom_id res chain seq x y z
N MET A 1 22.93 52.09 -21.94
CA MET A 1 22.72 50.64 -22.17
C MET A 1 22.28 49.88 -20.92
N LEU A 2 23.04 49.91 -19.81
CA LEU A 2 22.71 49.16 -18.58
C LEU A 2 21.30 49.41 -18.01
N ARG A 3 20.84 50.67 -18.00
CA ARG A 3 19.48 51.01 -17.53
C ARG A 3 18.36 50.41 -18.41
N LEU A 4 18.59 50.31 -19.71
CA LEU A 4 17.64 49.73 -20.68
C LEU A 4 17.55 48.20 -20.50
N LEU A 5 18.70 47.55 -20.29
CA LEU A 5 18.75 46.12 -19.94
C LEU A 5 18.03 45.81 -18.63
N ALA A 6 18.18 46.66 -17.60
CA ALA A 6 17.51 46.48 -16.32
C ALA A 6 15.97 46.54 -16.45
N ILE A 7 15.44 47.46 -17.26
CA ILE A 7 13.99 47.60 -17.50
C ILE A 7 13.45 46.35 -18.21
N ILE A 8 14.14 45.86 -19.23
CA ILE A 8 13.75 44.64 -19.96
C ILE A 8 13.74 43.43 -19.01
N LEU A 9 14.73 43.32 -18.11
CA LEU A 9 14.83 42.22 -17.16
C LEU A 9 13.67 42.22 -16.14
N ILE A 10 13.25 43.40 -15.67
CA ILE A 10 12.11 43.56 -14.75
C ILE A 10 10.80 43.12 -15.41
N ILE A 11 10.62 43.39 -16.70
CA ILE A 11 9.41 43.02 -17.45
C ILE A 11 9.34 41.50 -17.70
N ILE A 12 10.48 40.87 -17.98
CA ILE A 12 10.54 39.42 -18.28
C ILE A 12 10.50 38.55 -17.00
N SER A 13 11.02 39.06 -15.89
CA SER A 13 11.06 38.35 -14.58
C SER A 13 9.71 37.74 -14.14
N PRO A 14 8.57 38.47 -14.11
CA PRO A 14 7.29 37.91 -13.69
C PRO A 14 6.78 36.81 -14.63
N PHE A 15 7.10 36.89 -15.92
CA PHE A 15 6.73 35.87 -16.91
C PHE A 15 7.47 34.55 -16.66
N LEU A 16 8.79 34.64 -16.40
CA LEU A 16 9.61 33.47 -16.05
C LEU A 16 9.14 32.82 -14.74
N LEU A 17 8.82 33.61 -13.71
CA LEU A 17 8.29 33.11 -12.45
C LEU A 17 6.95 32.40 -12.61
N HIS A 18 6.07 32.93 -13.47
CA HIS A 18 4.78 32.30 -13.75
C HIS A 18 4.92 30.95 -14.44
N ILE A 19 5.79 30.85 -15.46
CA ILE A 19 6.09 29.58 -16.15
C ILE A 19 6.67 28.55 -15.17
N TRP A 20 7.62 28.98 -14.34
CA TRP A 20 8.27 28.09 -13.37
C TRP A 20 7.27 27.56 -12.35
N ARG A 21 6.42 28.42 -11.79
CA ARG A 21 5.34 28.01 -10.88
C ARG A 21 4.38 27.01 -11.54
N LYS A 22 3.96 27.27 -12.78
CA LYS A 22 3.04 26.39 -13.52
C LYS A 22 3.68 25.02 -13.78
N ASN A 23 4.95 24.99 -14.17
CA ASN A 23 5.65 23.73 -14.42
C ASN A 23 5.83 22.91 -13.14
N THR A 24 6.20 23.54 -12.03
CA THR A 24 6.35 22.86 -10.74
C THR A 24 5.02 22.29 -10.25
N VAL A 25 3.93 23.05 -10.33
CA VAL A 25 2.58 22.57 -9.97
C VAL A 25 2.15 21.41 -10.87
N ASN A 26 2.42 21.48 -12.17
CA ASN A 26 2.07 20.41 -13.10
C ASN A 26 2.84 19.12 -12.80
N ASN A 27 4.15 19.22 -12.55
CA ASN A 27 4.97 18.07 -12.19
C ASN A 27 4.51 17.44 -10.86
N LEU A 28 4.16 18.27 -9.86
CA LEU A 28 3.59 17.80 -8.61
C LEU A 28 2.25 17.07 -8.82
N ASN A 29 1.35 17.62 -9.65
CA ASN A 29 0.09 16.97 -9.97
C ASN A 29 0.27 15.62 -10.65
N ILE A 30 1.20 15.52 -11.61
CA ILE A 30 1.53 14.25 -12.27
C ILE A 30 2.02 13.22 -11.24
N ARG A 31 2.94 13.62 -10.35
CA ARG A 31 3.42 12.74 -9.28
C ARG A 31 2.32 12.31 -8.33
N ILE A 32 1.44 13.23 -7.94
CA ILE A 32 0.28 12.92 -7.09
C ILE A 32 -0.64 11.90 -7.79
N GLU A 33 -0.88 12.05 -9.08
CA GLU A 33 -1.73 11.12 -9.83
C GLU A 33 -1.10 9.73 -9.95
N ILE A 34 0.21 9.66 -10.19
CA ILE A 34 0.97 8.41 -10.21
C ILE A 34 0.87 7.72 -8.84
N LEU A 35 1.21 8.44 -7.76
CA LEU A 35 1.14 7.90 -6.39
C LEU A 35 -0.28 7.45 -6.02
N ARG A 36 -1.31 8.17 -6.48
CA ARG A 36 -2.71 7.79 -6.27
C ARG A 36 -3.05 6.46 -6.98
N LYS A 37 -2.54 6.26 -8.20
CA LYS A 37 -2.73 5.00 -8.94
C LYS A 37 -2.00 3.85 -8.25
N GLU A 38 -0.75 4.05 -7.85
CA GLU A 38 0.04 3.05 -7.12
C GLU A 38 -0.63 2.65 -5.80
N ALA A 39 -1.09 3.63 -5.01
CA ALA A 39 -1.82 3.38 -3.77
C ALA A 39 -3.10 2.56 -3.99
N SER A 40 -3.84 2.83 -5.07
CA SER A 40 -5.04 2.07 -5.44
C SER A 40 -4.71 0.61 -5.83
N ILE A 41 -3.63 0.40 -6.56
CA ILE A 41 -3.15 -0.94 -6.93
C ILE A 41 -2.76 -1.72 -5.67
N MET A 42 -1.93 -1.13 -4.80
CA MET A 42 -1.52 -1.75 -3.54
C MET A 42 -2.71 -2.08 -2.65
N TRP A 43 -3.71 -1.19 -2.57
CA TRP A 43 -4.93 -1.46 -1.81
C TRP A 43 -5.69 -2.67 -2.35
N ASN A 44 -5.85 -2.77 -3.67
CA ASN A 44 -6.50 -3.91 -4.30
C ASN A 44 -5.73 -5.21 -4.08
N GLU A 45 -4.40 -5.19 -4.14
CA GLU A 45 -3.56 -6.35 -3.83
C GLU A 45 -3.71 -6.78 -2.38
N LEU A 46 -3.73 -5.84 -1.44
CA LEU A 46 -3.95 -6.11 -0.02
C LEU A 46 -5.32 -6.75 0.21
N VAL A 47 -6.38 -6.24 -0.42
CA VAL A 47 -7.73 -6.82 -0.34
C VAL A 47 -7.74 -8.26 -0.88
N LYS A 48 -7.10 -8.51 -2.03
CA LYS A 48 -6.97 -9.86 -2.59
C LYS A 48 -6.20 -10.79 -1.67
N LEU A 49 -5.08 -10.33 -1.10
CA LEU A 49 -4.27 -11.12 -0.19
C LEU A 49 -5.03 -11.46 1.09
N ARG A 50 -5.77 -10.49 1.64
CA ARG A 50 -6.63 -10.69 2.80
C ARG A 50 -7.73 -11.72 2.54
N ALA A 51 -8.34 -11.69 1.35
CA ALA A 51 -9.32 -12.68 0.94
C ALA A 51 -8.71 -14.08 0.86
N LYS A 52 -7.55 -14.23 0.18
CA LYS A 52 -6.81 -15.49 0.11
C LYS A 52 -6.41 -16.03 1.48
N TYR A 53 -5.94 -15.15 2.37
CA TYR A 53 -5.60 -15.53 3.74
C TYR A 53 -6.82 -16.04 4.49
N ARG A 54 -7.96 -15.34 4.39
CA ARG A 54 -9.22 -15.76 5.02
C ARG A 54 -9.71 -17.12 4.49
N GLU A 55 -9.55 -17.37 3.20
CA GLU A 55 -9.89 -18.65 2.59
C GLU A 55 -8.96 -19.77 3.09
N ALA A 56 -7.64 -19.55 3.05
CA ALA A 56 -6.64 -20.52 3.49
C ALA A 56 -6.72 -20.83 4.99
N THR A 57 -7.11 -19.86 5.81
CA THR A 57 -7.30 -20.02 7.27
C THR A 57 -8.70 -20.48 7.65
N SER A 58 -9.59 -20.71 6.68
CA SER A 58 -10.91 -21.24 6.98
C SER A 58 -10.79 -22.68 7.50
N ILE A 59 -11.51 -22.98 8.57
CA ILE A 59 -11.58 -24.31 9.18
C ILE A 59 -11.79 -25.43 8.13
N PRO A 60 -12.73 -25.33 7.17
CA PRO A 60 -12.93 -26.40 6.19
C PRO A 60 -11.71 -26.61 5.26
N VAL A 61 -11.01 -25.55 4.87
CA VAL A 61 -9.79 -25.68 4.04
C VAL A 61 -8.66 -26.30 4.84
N ILE A 62 -8.50 -25.91 6.10
CA ILE A 62 -7.51 -26.50 7.00
C ILE A 62 -7.83 -27.98 7.24
N GLU A 63 -9.10 -28.32 7.46
CA GLU A 63 -9.55 -29.70 7.67
C GLU A 63 -9.31 -30.57 6.43
N ASN A 64 -9.67 -30.09 5.24
CA ASN A 64 -9.40 -30.80 3.98
C ASN A 64 -7.90 -31.02 3.80
N ARG A 65 -7.05 -30.00 4.00
CA ARG A 65 -5.60 -30.15 3.90
C ARG A 65 -5.02 -31.11 4.94
N ALA A 66 -5.45 -31.01 6.19
CA ALA A 66 -5.00 -31.93 7.24
C ALA A 66 -5.41 -33.38 6.93
N SER A 67 -6.60 -33.57 6.35
CA SER A 67 -7.07 -34.88 5.90
C SER A 67 -6.25 -35.40 4.72
N ASP A 68 -6.01 -34.57 3.71
CA ASP A 68 -5.33 -34.97 2.47
C ASP A 68 -3.83 -35.19 2.67
N GLU A 69 -3.16 -34.31 3.42
CA GLU A 69 -1.70 -34.30 3.57
C GLU A 69 -1.23 -35.15 4.77
N LEU A 70 -2.00 -35.17 5.85
CA LEU A 70 -1.59 -35.79 7.12
C LEU A 70 -2.50 -36.93 7.56
N ASN A 71 -3.60 -37.20 6.83
CA ASN A 71 -4.65 -38.14 7.23
C ASN A 71 -5.19 -37.82 8.64
N MET A 72 -5.28 -36.53 8.97
CA MET A 72 -5.68 -36.00 10.27
C MET A 72 -7.00 -35.23 10.15
N ARG A 73 -7.83 -35.32 11.19
CA ARG A 73 -9.05 -34.50 11.34
C ARG A 73 -8.73 -33.21 12.09
N TYR A 74 -9.43 -32.12 11.76
CA TYR A 74 -9.39 -30.92 12.57
C TYR A 74 -9.87 -31.19 14.02
N PRO A 75 -9.17 -30.67 15.05
CA PRO A 75 -9.51 -30.90 16.44
C PRO A 75 -10.83 -30.25 16.84
N ARG A 76 -11.62 -30.93 17.67
CA ARG A 76 -12.85 -30.40 18.27
C ARG A 76 -12.49 -29.33 19.32
N LYS A 77 -13.44 -28.44 19.65
CA LYS A 77 -13.22 -27.36 20.64
C LYS A 77 -12.64 -27.83 21.99
N ARG A 78 -12.89 -29.07 22.40
CA ARG A 78 -12.39 -29.66 23.66
C ARG A 78 -10.96 -30.22 23.55
N GLU A 79 -10.45 -30.38 22.33
CA GLU A 79 -9.13 -30.93 21.99
C GLU A 79 -8.12 -29.80 21.70
N ILE A 80 -8.56 -28.52 21.68
CA ILE A 80 -7.72 -27.35 21.40
C ILE A 80 -7.16 -26.83 22.73
N ILE A 81 -5.83 -26.91 22.90
CA ILE A 81 -5.10 -26.31 24.02
C ILE A 81 -4.62 -24.93 23.56
N LYS A 82 -4.94 -23.87 24.30
CA LYS A 82 -4.38 -22.54 24.01
C LYS A 82 -2.98 -22.45 24.59
N LEU A 83 -2.07 -21.83 23.85
CA LEU A 83 -0.68 -21.63 24.28
C LEU A 83 -0.58 -20.83 25.60
N GLU A 84 -1.57 -19.98 25.88
CA GLU A 84 -1.70 -19.20 27.13
C GLU A 84 -2.00 -20.07 28.36
N ASP A 85 -2.58 -21.25 28.16
CA ASP A 85 -2.96 -22.19 29.22
C ASP A 85 -1.83 -23.21 29.52
N LEU A 86 -0.73 -23.16 28.77
CA LEU A 86 0.42 -24.02 29.03
C LEU A 86 1.24 -23.43 30.18
N PRO A 87 1.63 -24.24 31.18
CA PRO A 87 2.54 -23.78 32.21
C PRO A 87 3.84 -23.31 31.55
N ASP A 88 4.30 -22.11 31.93
CA ASP A 88 5.58 -21.57 31.50
C ASP A 88 6.66 -22.45 32.13
N GLU A 89 7.12 -23.48 31.42
CA GLU A 89 8.23 -24.34 31.84
C GLU A 89 9.58 -23.59 31.69
N ARG A 90 9.70 -22.45 32.37
CA ARG A 90 10.96 -21.69 32.52
C ARG A 90 11.46 -21.74 33.95
#